data_AF-A0A965TSR1-F1
#
_entry.id   AF-A0A965TSR1-F1
#
_cell.length_a   1.000
_cell.length_b   1.000
_cell.length_c   1.000
_cell.angle_alpha   90.00
_cell.angle_beta   90.00
_cell.angle_gamma   90.00
#
_symmetry.space_group_name_H-M   'P 1'
#
loop_
_entity.id
_entity.type
_entity.pdbx_description
1 polymer ?
#
loop_
_entity_poly.entity_id
_entity_poly.type
_entity_poly.pdbx_seq_one_letter_code
_entity_poly.pdbx_strand_id
1 'polypeptide(L)'
;MFGRKQPEKKPLVVYTAIFGGYDQLQEPVFRSQTCDYICFTDDPNLRSDFWTIRVIEDDKLSPARLSRRPKILPHLYLQDYAASLYVDGNLLLIGDVHTYIRTYARTSPMLCVKHGERDCVYQEYQACSESQRDDLTVMQSQIERYQREGMPPDLGLIVGSFIYRRHHDPAVIRVMNRWWDEFTHNSQRDQLSFTYSCWKERFHYDLYYANNWSNDYFLWLPHRIQGNTINLQYHREQLSSPKVRRSTMEKAAAQRTISDRARMPAKFYINFGQGLSESTVIYIAPSLDGRKATYHLVIPQGTQAVRFDPIEGSQVTIRELQVILDGQVLNILPANGERKDGIDWFETTDPQYEIAVPDVGKILMIELEMQVK
;
A
#
# COMPACT_ATOMS: atom_id res chain seq x y z
N MET A 1 4.34 19.28 -46.74
CA MET A 1 5.21 18.69 -45.70
C MET A 1 4.61 17.33 -45.33
N PHE A 2 5.39 16.25 -45.39
CA PHE A 2 4.95 14.99 -44.78
C PHE A 2 5.08 15.12 -43.27
N GLY A 3 3.96 15.18 -42.56
CA GLY A 3 3.97 15.19 -41.09
C GLY A 3 4.62 13.90 -40.61
N ARG A 4 5.75 14.03 -39.89
CA ARG A 4 6.32 12.87 -39.17
C ARG A 4 5.22 12.33 -38.25
N LYS A 5 4.75 11.10 -38.49
CA LYS A 5 3.97 10.39 -37.48
C LYS A 5 4.78 10.43 -36.19
N GLN A 6 4.17 10.93 -35.10
CA GLN A 6 4.80 10.79 -33.79
C GLN A 6 5.02 9.28 -33.54
N PRO A 7 6.14 8.88 -32.95
CA PRO A 7 6.36 7.48 -32.59
C PRO A 7 5.22 7.01 -31.70
N GLU A 8 4.75 5.79 -31.95
CA GLU A 8 3.66 5.20 -31.19
C GLU A 8 4.10 5.01 -29.73
N LYS A 9 3.33 5.56 -28.80
CA LYS A 9 3.67 5.50 -27.37
C LYS A 9 3.46 4.10 -26.83
N LYS A 10 4.38 3.62 -25.99
CA LYS A 10 4.20 2.38 -25.24
C LYS A 10 2.94 2.46 -24.35
N PRO A 11 2.18 1.38 -24.16
CA PRO A 11 0.84 1.47 -23.56
C PRO A 11 0.88 1.87 -22.07
N LEU A 12 1.74 1.25 -21.27
CA LEU A 12 1.80 1.44 -19.83
C LEU A 12 3.24 1.32 -19.30
N VAL A 13 3.58 2.16 -18.33
CA VAL A 13 4.76 2.05 -17.49
C VAL A 13 4.35 1.97 -16.02
N VAL A 14 4.98 1.07 -15.27
CA VAL A 14 4.93 1.04 -13.80
C VAL A 14 6.19 1.74 -13.29
N TYR A 15 6.05 2.67 -12.34
CA TYR A 15 7.21 3.42 -11.87
C TYR A 15 7.17 3.79 -10.39
N THR A 16 8.35 3.92 -9.81
CA THR A 16 8.58 4.37 -8.43
C THR A 16 9.61 5.50 -8.38
N ALA A 17 9.73 6.16 -7.23
CA ALA A 17 10.60 7.31 -7.00
C ALA A 17 11.26 7.20 -5.61
N ILE A 18 12.50 6.73 -5.55
CA ILE A 18 13.24 6.42 -4.32
C ILE A 18 14.42 7.37 -4.19
N PHE A 19 14.36 8.28 -3.22
CA PHE A 19 15.33 9.36 -3.03
C PHE A 19 15.87 9.39 -1.59
N GLY A 20 17.10 9.88 -1.42
CA GLY A 20 17.76 10.04 -0.12
C GLY A 20 18.03 8.72 0.64
N GLY A 21 17.99 7.57 -0.05
CA GLY A 21 18.11 6.25 0.59
C GLY A 21 17.00 5.92 1.59
N TYR A 22 15.81 6.53 1.43
CA TYR A 22 14.66 6.39 2.32
C TYR A 22 13.99 5.02 2.21
N ASP A 23 13.84 4.51 0.98
CA ASP A 23 13.27 3.19 0.67
C ASP A 23 14.31 2.29 0.01
N GLN A 24 14.08 0.98 0.10
CA GLN A 24 14.84 -0.02 -0.65
C GLN A 24 14.02 -0.45 -1.87
N LEU A 25 14.59 -0.37 -3.07
CA LEU A 25 13.92 -0.76 -4.31
C LEU A 25 13.53 -2.25 -4.28
N GLN A 26 12.23 -2.52 -4.17
CA GLN A 26 11.68 -3.86 -4.27
C GLN A 26 11.38 -4.20 -5.73
N GLU A 27 11.67 -5.44 -6.13
CA GLU A 27 11.20 -5.96 -7.41
C GLU A 27 9.75 -6.48 -7.28
N PRO A 28 8.88 -6.31 -8.31
CA PRO A 28 7.53 -6.86 -8.30
C PRO A 28 7.50 -8.38 -8.23
N VAL A 29 6.54 -8.89 -7.45
CA VAL A 29 6.10 -10.28 -7.45
C VAL A 29 5.44 -10.59 -8.80
N PHE A 30 4.43 -9.80 -9.18
CA PHE A 30 3.75 -9.95 -10.47
C PHE A 30 4.39 -9.04 -11.53
N ARG A 31 4.81 -9.63 -12.64
CA ARG A 31 5.54 -8.95 -13.72
C ARG A 31 4.76 -9.05 -15.02
N SER A 32 4.18 -7.93 -15.43
CA SER A 32 3.50 -7.83 -16.72
C SER A 32 4.51 -7.61 -17.82
N GLN A 33 4.66 -8.57 -18.73
CA GLN A 33 5.60 -8.49 -19.87
C GLN A 33 5.28 -7.36 -20.87
N THR A 34 4.13 -6.72 -20.72
CA THR A 34 3.66 -5.61 -21.57
C THR A 34 3.80 -4.23 -20.91
N CYS A 35 4.41 -4.17 -19.73
CA CYS A 35 4.74 -2.93 -19.03
C CYS A 35 6.25 -2.75 -18.97
N ASP A 36 6.72 -1.52 -19.17
CA ASP A 36 8.07 -1.14 -18.73
C ASP A 36 8.04 -0.83 -17.22
N TYR A 37 9.19 -0.99 -16.55
CA TYR A 37 9.36 -0.76 -15.12
C TYR A 37 10.50 0.23 -14.88
N ILE A 38 10.22 1.39 -14.26
CA ILE A 38 11.18 2.49 -14.06
C ILE A 38 11.33 2.85 -12.57
N CYS A 39 12.56 2.98 -12.08
CA CYS A 39 12.86 3.59 -10.80
C CYS A 39 13.57 4.93 -11.02
N PHE A 40 12.98 6.03 -10.54
CA PHE A 40 13.67 7.32 -10.44
C PHE A 40 14.39 7.43 -9.10
N THR A 41 15.63 7.92 -9.10
CA THR A 41 16.45 8.01 -7.88
C THR A 41 17.48 9.13 -7.94
N ASP A 42 18.03 9.52 -6.79
CA ASP A 42 19.24 10.35 -6.66
C ASP A 42 20.52 9.52 -6.43
N ASP A 43 20.44 8.20 -6.27
CA ASP A 43 21.62 7.34 -6.10
C ASP A 43 22.21 6.89 -7.45
N PRO A 44 23.40 7.39 -7.87
CA PRO A 44 24.04 6.97 -9.10
C PRO A 44 24.62 5.54 -9.03
N ASN A 45 24.61 4.89 -7.87
CA ASN A 45 25.10 3.53 -7.64
C ASN A 45 23.99 2.48 -7.61
N LEU A 46 22.70 2.88 -7.55
CA LEU A 46 21.58 1.94 -7.56
C LEU A 46 21.57 1.12 -8.86
N ARG A 47 21.50 -0.20 -8.75
CA ARG A 47 21.40 -1.15 -9.87
C ARG A 47 20.21 -2.08 -9.67
N SER A 48 19.64 -2.56 -10.78
CA SER A 48 18.63 -3.62 -10.79
C SER A 48 18.68 -4.33 -12.13
N ASP A 49 18.51 -5.65 -12.13
CA ASP A 49 18.40 -6.46 -13.34
C ASP A 49 16.98 -6.42 -13.94
N PHE A 50 16.03 -5.77 -13.24
CA PHE A 50 14.62 -5.68 -13.63
C PHE A 50 14.15 -4.24 -13.85
N TRP A 51 14.45 -3.33 -12.93
CA TRP A 51 14.03 -1.93 -13.04
C TRP A 51 14.99 -1.12 -13.93
N THR A 52 14.45 -0.37 -14.88
CA THR A 52 15.22 0.66 -15.57
C THR A 52 15.47 1.83 -14.61
N ILE A 53 16.70 1.95 -14.12
CA ILE A 53 17.11 3.04 -13.22
C ILE A 53 17.27 4.34 -14.02
N ARG A 54 16.66 5.43 -13.56
CA ARG A 54 16.79 6.79 -14.12
C ARG A 54 17.21 7.75 -13.00
N VAL A 55 18.48 8.13 -13.00
CA VAL A 55 19.01 9.08 -12.01
C VAL A 55 18.49 10.50 -12.32
N ILE A 56 18.07 11.23 -11.29
CA ILE A 56 17.69 12.64 -11.34
C ILE A 56 18.61 13.41 -10.41
N GLU A 57 19.48 14.24 -10.98
CA GLU A 57 20.35 15.15 -10.25
C GLU A 57 19.67 16.53 -10.13
N ASP A 58 19.42 16.99 -8.89
CA ASP A 58 18.88 18.31 -8.58
C ASP A 58 19.42 18.74 -7.19
N ASP A 59 20.30 19.74 -7.18
CA ASP A 59 20.98 20.25 -5.99
C ASP A 59 20.15 21.27 -5.20
N LYS A 60 18.96 21.65 -5.70
CA LYS A 60 18.14 22.75 -5.15
C LYS A 60 16.96 22.26 -4.31
N LEU A 61 16.63 20.97 -4.40
CA LEU A 61 15.49 20.37 -3.71
C LEU A 61 15.94 19.31 -2.70
N SER A 62 15.25 19.24 -1.57
CA SER A 62 15.41 18.13 -0.64
C SER A 62 14.97 16.81 -1.31
N PRO A 63 15.55 15.65 -0.93
CA PRO A 63 15.11 14.34 -1.44
C PRO A 63 13.59 14.10 -1.30
N ALA A 64 12.99 14.61 -0.23
CA ALA A 64 11.55 14.56 0.00
C ALA A 64 10.75 15.34 -1.06
N ARG A 65 11.22 16.51 -1.52
CA ARG A 65 10.60 17.27 -2.63
C ARG A 65 10.94 16.68 -3.99
N LEU A 66 12.18 16.21 -4.17
CA LEU A 66 12.67 15.65 -5.42
C LEU A 66 11.92 14.37 -5.81
N SER A 67 11.67 13.45 -4.87
CA SER A 67 10.82 12.25 -5.09
C SER A 67 9.42 12.58 -5.59
N ARG A 68 8.84 13.72 -5.17
CA ARG A 68 7.51 14.13 -5.65
C ARG A 68 7.52 14.64 -7.10
N ARG A 69 8.65 15.05 -7.68
CA ARG A 69 8.70 15.52 -9.08
C ARG A 69 8.22 14.45 -10.08
N PRO A 70 8.79 13.23 -10.16
CA PRO A 70 8.28 12.18 -11.04
C PRO A 70 6.90 11.65 -10.60
N LYS A 71 6.59 11.63 -9.29
CA LYS A 71 5.27 11.23 -8.75
C LYS A 71 4.13 12.14 -9.21
N ILE A 72 4.32 13.45 -9.13
CA ILE A 72 3.31 14.48 -9.41
C ILE A 72 3.32 14.90 -10.89
N LEU A 73 4.50 15.00 -11.52
CA LEU A 73 4.65 15.47 -12.92
C LEU A 73 5.10 14.38 -13.91
N PRO A 74 4.49 13.17 -13.96
CA PRO A 74 4.96 12.08 -14.83
C PRO A 74 4.98 12.45 -16.32
N HIS A 75 4.13 13.38 -16.74
CA HIS A 75 4.06 13.86 -18.12
C HIS A 75 5.37 14.50 -18.63
N LEU A 76 6.25 14.96 -17.72
CA LEU A 76 7.59 15.46 -18.06
C LEU A 76 8.63 14.34 -18.24
N TYR A 77 8.49 13.24 -17.49
CA TYR A 77 9.50 12.17 -17.38
C TYR A 77 9.18 10.90 -18.19
N LEU A 78 7.91 10.69 -18.53
CA LEU A 78 7.37 9.45 -19.12
C LEU A 78 6.74 9.71 -20.50
N GLN A 79 7.34 10.62 -21.28
CA GLN A 79 6.78 11.10 -22.55
C GLN A 79 6.54 10.00 -23.59
N ASP A 80 7.31 8.92 -23.53
CA ASP A 80 7.24 7.75 -24.43
C ASP A 80 6.05 6.81 -24.16
N TYR A 81 5.29 7.04 -23.08
CA TYR A 81 4.20 6.19 -22.62
C TYR A 81 2.83 6.86 -22.76
N ALA A 82 1.78 6.09 -23.00
CA ALA A 82 0.40 6.57 -23.06
C ALA A 82 -0.22 6.74 -21.67
N ALA A 83 0.11 5.84 -20.75
CA ALA A 83 -0.31 5.87 -19.35
C ALA A 83 0.79 5.40 -18.40
N SER A 84 0.62 5.70 -17.11
CA SER A 84 1.56 5.35 -16.04
C SER A 84 0.84 4.90 -14.78
N LEU A 85 1.36 3.87 -14.11
CA LEU A 85 1.01 3.49 -12.75
C LEU A 85 2.16 3.85 -11.82
N TYR A 86 1.94 4.81 -10.92
CA TYR A 86 2.87 5.15 -9.86
C TYR A 86 2.69 4.22 -8.65
N VAL A 87 3.81 3.83 -8.04
CA VAL A 87 3.90 2.96 -6.85
C VAL A 87 4.94 3.58 -5.90
N ASP A 88 4.56 3.97 -4.68
CA ASP A 88 5.52 4.43 -3.65
C ASP A 88 6.58 3.33 -3.38
N GLY A 89 7.81 3.73 -3.03
CA GLY A 89 8.97 2.82 -2.93
C GLY A 89 8.83 1.69 -1.91
N ASN A 90 7.91 1.85 -0.96
CA ASN A 90 7.59 0.88 0.07
C ASN A 90 6.34 0.03 -0.22
N LEU A 91 5.79 0.06 -1.44
CA LEU A 91 4.74 -0.88 -1.86
C LEU A 91 5.31 -2.00 -2.73
N LEU A 92 5.16 -3.24 -2.29
CA LEU A 92 5.43 -4.43 -3.11
C LEU A 92 4.24 -4.68 -4.06
N LEU A 93 4.47 -4.63 -5.37
CA LEU A 93 3.48 -4.97 -6.38
C LEU A 93 3.31 -6.50 -6.48
N ILE A 94 2.14 -7.02 -6.10
CA ILE A 94 1.83 -8.46 -6.05
C ILE A 94 0.76 -8.94 -7.04
N GLY A 95 0.00 -8.05 -7.65
CA GLY A 95 -1.09 -8.41 -8.58
C GLY A 95 -0.94 -7.85 -10.01
N ASP A 96 -1.81 -8.32 -10.90
CA ASP A 96 -1.84 -7.88 -12.30
C ASP A 96 -2.38 -6.45 -12.44
N VAL A 97 -1.47 -5.53 -12.80
CA VAL A 97 -1.77 -4.12 -13.06
C VAL A 97 -2.80 -3.91 -14.18
N HIS A 98 -2.88 -4.80 -15.17
CA HIS A 98 -3.88 -4.68 -16.24
C HIS A 98 -5.26 -5.08 -15.74
N THR A 99 -5.34 -6.09 -14.87
CA THR A 99 -6.58 -6.47 -14.20
C THR A 99 -7.01 -5.38 -13.21
N TYR A 100 -6.09 -4.76 -12.46
CA TYR A 100 -6.37 -3.58 -11.63
C TYR A 100 -7.04 -2.46 -12.45
N ILE A 101 -6.35 -1.98 -13.49
CA ILE A 101 -6.80 -0.86 -14.31
C ILE A 101 -8.14 -1.20 -14.99
N ARG A 102 -8.27 -2.38 -15.60
CA ARG A 102 -9.50 -2.79 -16.30
C ARG A 102 -10.71 -2.97 -15.36
N THR A 103 -10.48 -3.27 -14.08
CA THR A 103 -11.56 -3.50 -13.10
C THR A 103 -12.04 -2.20 -12.46
N TYR A 104 -11.13 -1.26 -12.17
CA TYR A 104 -11.44 -0.08 -11.35
C TYR A 104 -11.32 1.28 -12.06
N ALA A 105 -10.62 1.40 -13.19
CA ALA A 105 -10.68 2.61 -14.01
C ALA A 105 -11.96 2.57 -14.84
N ARG A 106 -12.77 3.63 -14.78
CA ARG A 106 -14.12 3.66 -15.35
C ARG A 106 -14.28 4.80 -16.35
N THR A 107 -14.22 6.04 -15.88
CA THR A 107 -14.55 7.22 -16.69
C THR A 107 -13.48 8.29 -16.64
N SER A 108 -12.68 8.35 -15.57
CA SER A 108 -11.62 9.32 -15.43
C SER A 108 -10.34 8.87 -16.16
N PRO A 109 -9.52 9.81 -16.66
CA PRO A 109 -8.12 9.52 -16.99
C PRO A 109 -7.25 9.15 -15.78
N MET A 110 -7.77 9.17 -14.54
CA MET A 110 -7.01 8.95 -13.30
C MET A 110 -7.78 8.05 -12.32
N LEU A 111 -7.06 7.10 -11.70
CA LEU A 111 -7.57 6.20 -10.67
C LEU A 111 -6.64 6.23 -9.45
N CYS A 112 -7.23 6.39 -8.27
CA CYS A 112 -6.52 6.49 -6.98
C CYS A 112 -7.11 5.51 -5.95
N VAL A 113 -6.33 5.18 -4.92
CA VAL A 113 -6.82 4.43 -3.73
C VAL A 113 -7.39 5.40 -2.70
N LYS A 114 -8.62 5.18 -2.23
CA LYS A 114 -9.26 6.00 -1.18
C LYS A 114 -8.52 5.81 0.15
N HIS A 115 -8.31 6.90 0.89
CA HIS A 115 -7.77 6.83 2.24
C HIS A 115 -8.77 6.17 3.21
N GLY A 116 -8.28 5.26 4.06
CA GLY A 116 -9.12 4.36 4.85
C GLY A 116 -9.54 4.91 6.21
N GLU A 117 -8.72 5.79 6.78
CA GLU A 117 -8.89 6.32 8.15
C GLU A 117 -9.45 7.76 8.18
N ARG A 118 -9.37 8.48 7.05
CA ARG A 118 -9.59 9.92 6.95
C ARG A 118 -10.23 10.23 5.61
N ASP A 119 -11.18 11.14 5.58
CA ASP A 119 -12.03 11.42 4.39
C ASP A 119 -11.95 12.86 3.88
N CYS A 120 -11.07 13.70 4.43
CA CYS A 120 -10.78 15.02 3.87
C CYS A 120 -9.44 15.60 4.34
N VAL A 121 -9.00 16.66 3.66
CA VAL A 121 -7.74 17.38 3.98
C VAL A 121 -7.74 18.00 5.37
N TYR A 122 -8.91 18.31 5.94
CA TYR A 122 -9.01 18.85 7.30
C TYR A 122 -8.72 17.79 8.36
N GLN A 123 -9.15 16.54 8.13
CA GLN A 123 -8.79 15.41 9.00
C GLN A 123 -7.32 15.01 8.82
N GLU A 124 -6.80 15.03 7.59
CA GLU A 124 -5.36 14.81 7.32
C GLU A 124 -4.49 15.86 8.04
N TYR A 125 -4.92 17.12 8.05
CA TYR A 125 -4.24 18.20 8.76
C TYR A 125 -4.17 17.96 10.28
N GLN A 126 -5.27 17.56 10.93
CA GLN A 126 -5.25 17.27 12.37
C GLN A 126 -4.28 16.13 12.67
N ALA A 127 -4.36 15.01 11.94
CA ALA A 127 -3.46 13.87 12.13
C ALA A 127 -1.98 14.21 11.84
N CYS A 128 -1.70 15.03 10.82
CA CYS A 128 -0.35 15.53 10.54
C CYS A 128 0.18 16.48 11.62
N SER A 129 -0.71 17.27 12.24
CA SER A 129 -0.35 18.22 13.30
C SER A 129 -0.07 17.52 14.63
N GLU A 130 -0.94 16.59 15.02
CA GLU A 130 -0.78 15.73 16.21
C GLU A 130 0.52 14.92 16.16
N SER A 131 0.89 14.42 14.97
CA SER A 131 2.12 13.66 14.75
C SER A 131 3.31 14.48 14.20
N GLN A 132 3.23 15.82 14.24
CA GLN A 132 4.30 16.77 13.89
C GLN A 132 5.03 16.44 12.56
N ARG A 133 4.26 16.10 11.51
CA ARG A 133 4.78 15.55 10.25
C ARG A 133 5.42 16.56 9.31
N ASP A 134 5.21 17.85 9.55
CA ASP A 134 5.77 18.99 8.79
C ASP A 134 5.59 20.28 9.61
N ASP A 135 6.01 21.43 9.08
CA ASP A 135 5.82 22.73 9.73
C ASP A 135 4.32 23.06 9.97
N LEU A 136 3.96 23.22 11.25
CA LEU A 136 2.58 23.49 11.68
C LEU A 136 2.05 24.82 11.16
N THR A 137 2.87 25.87 11.11
CA THR A 137 2.45 27.22 10.67
C THR A 137 2.18 27.24 9.17
N VAL A 138 3.00 26.55 8.37
CA VAL A 138 2.79 26.37 6.92
C VAL A 138 1.53 25.53 6.66
N MET A 139 1.38 24.39 7.34
CA MET A 139 0.18 23.55 7.20
C MET A 139 -1.10 24.29 7.60
N GLN A 140 -1.10 25.02 8.73
CA GLN A 140 -2.24 25.81 9.19
C GLN A 140 -2.61 26.89 8.15
N SER A 141 -1.64 27.67 7.68
CA SER A 141 -1.84 28.73 6.70
C SER A 141 -2.43 28.22 5.38
N GLN A 142 -1.99 27.03 4.93
CA GLN A 142 -2.51 26.34 3.74
C GLN A 142 -3.98 25.94 3.94
N ILE A 143 -4.31 25.34 5.08
CA ILE A 143 -5.66 24.84 5.38
C ILE A 143 -6.65 26.00 5.61
N GLU A 144 -6.25 27.06 6.32
CA GLU A 144 -7.05 28.28 6.47
C GLU A 144 -7.31 28.99 5.13
N ARG A 145 -6.39 28.90 4.17
CA ARG A 145 -6.64 29.37 2.79
C ARG A 145 -7.70 28.51 2.10
N TYR A 146 -7.61 27.19 2.17
CA TYR A 146 -8.61 26.30 1.57
C TYR A 146 -10.03 26.51 2.14
N GLN A 147 -10.13 26.74 3.46
CA GLN A 147 -11.40 27.09 4.10
C GLN A 147 -11.95 28.43 3.59
N ARG A 148 -11.12 29.49 3.53
CA ARG A 148 -11.52 30.80 3.00
C ARG A 148 -11.93 30.77 1.53
N GLU A 149 -11.35 29.87 0.74
CA GLU A 149 -11.75 29.65 -0.65
C GLU A 149 -13.04 28.84 -0.80
N GLY A 150 -13.54 28.21 0.29
CA GLY A 150 -14.79 27.47 0.31
C GLY A 150 -14.68 25.99 -0.06
N MET A 151 -13.53 25.34 0.18
CA MET A 151 -13.35 23.90 -0.07
C MET A 151 -14.21 23.05 0.90
N PRO A 152 -15.14 22.20 0.41
CA PRO A 152 -15.97 21.35 1.27
C PRO A 152 -15.19 20.29 2.09
N PRO A 153 -15.68 19.92 3.28
CA PRO A 153 -14.99 19.00 4.20
C PRO A 153 -15.25 17.50 3.94
N ASP A 154 -15.90 17.15 2.82
CA ASP A 154 -16.41 15.83 2.48
C ASP A 154 -16.00 15.34 1.07
N LEU A 155 -15.00 16.00 0.47
CA LEU A 155 -14.50 15.70 -0.89
C LEU A 155 -13.73 14.38 -1.04
N GLY A 156 -13.47 13.67 0.04
CA GLY A 156 -12.63 12.49 0.05
C GLY A 156 -11.13 12.79 0.23
N LEU A 157 -10.39 11.73 0.50
CA LEU A 157 -8.93 11.73 0.58
C LEU A 157 -8.37 10.47 -0.09
N ILE A 158 -7.13 10.54 -0.59
CA ILE A 158 -6.41 9.39 -1.15
C ILE A 158 -5.17 9.06 -0.34
N VAL A 159 -4.67 7.83 -0.45
CA VAL A 159 -3.36 7.44 0.10
C VAL A 159 -2.22 8.09 -0.69
N GLY A 160 -2.40 8.26 -2.00
CA GLY A 160 -1.37 8.83 -2.88
C GLY A 160 -0.20 7.88 -3.20
N SER A 161 -0.22 6.65 -2.69
CA SER A 161 0.86 5.66 -2.85
C SER A 161 0.73 4.77 -4.08
N PHE A 162 -0.48 4.64 -4.64
CA PHE A 162 -0.76 3.83 -5.82
C PHE A 162 -1.71 4.62 -6.74
N ILE A 163 -1.22 5.06 -7.90
CA ILE A 163 -1.91 6.04 -8.76
C ILE A 163 -1.76 5.70 -10.25
N TYR A 164 -2.86 5.31 -10.90
CA TYR A 164 -2.91 5.16 -12.36
C TYR A 164 -3.36 6.46 -13.03
N ARG A 165 -2.67 6.86 -14.11
CA ARG A 165 -2.96 8.07 -14.91
C ARG A 165 -2.69 7.87 -16.40
N ARG A 166 -3.63 8.27 -17.25
CA ARG A 166 -3.36 8.71 -18.64
C ARG A 166 -2.69 10.09 -18.57
N HIS A 167 -1.41 10.13 -18.23
CA HIS A 167 -0.74 11.37 -17.80
C HIS A 167 -0.58 12.45 -18.90
N HIS A 168 -0.79 12.11 -20.18
CA HIS A 168 -0.85 13.10 -21.28
C HIS A 168 -2.25 13.72 -21.48
N ASP A 169 -3.27 13.29 -20.72
CA ASP A 169 -4.60 13.88 -20.77
C ASP A 169 -4.53 15.35 -20.27
N PRO A 170 -5.00 16.35 -21.04
CA PRO A 170 -4.89 17.76 -20.66
C PRO A 170 -5.54 18.10 -19.32
N ALA A 171 -6.59 17.37 -18.91
CA ALA A 171 -7.18 17.56 -17.59
C ALA A 171 -6.28 17.04 -16.46
N VAL A 172 -5.61 15.90 -16.66
CA VAL A 172 -4.59 15.37 -15.73
C VAL A 172 -3.42 16.34 -15.63
N ILE A 173 -2.89 16.85 -16.76
CA ILE A 173 -1.77 17.80 -16.74
C ILE A 173 -2.09 19.06 -15.92
N ARG A 174 -3.30 19.64 -16.06
CA ARG A 174 -3.70 20.82 -15.28
C ARG A 174 -3.72 20.55 -13.77
N VAL A 175 -4.39 19.49 -13.34
CA VAL A 175 -4.48 19.16 -11.90
C VAL A 175 -3.13 18.74 -11.31
N MET A 176 -2.28 18.05 -12.08
CA MET A 176 -0.92 17.70 -11.66
C MET A 176 -0.02 18.93 -11.52
N ASN A 177 -0.13 19.92 -12.42
CA ASN A 177 0.60 21.18 -12.30
C ASN A 177 0.13 22.01 -11.10
N ARG A 178 -1.19 22.06 -10.81
CA ARG A 178 -1.70 22.69 -9.58
C ARG A 178 -1.22 21.95 -8.33
N TRP A 179 -1.24 20.61 -8.35
CA TRP A 179 -0.77 19.83 -7.20
C TRP A 179 0.72 20.05 -6.93
N TRP A 180 1.53 20.18 -7.99
CA TRP A 180 2.93 20.54 -7.86
C TRP A 180 3.12 21.94 -7.28
N ASP A 181 2.40 22.95 -7.79
CA ASP A 181 2.44 24.33 -7.31
C ASP A 181 2.09 24.44 -5.81
N GLU A 182 1.00 23.78 -5.42
CA GLU A 182 0.56 23.69 -4.01
C GLU A 182 1.59 22.95 -3.13
N PHE A 183 2.20 21.88 -3.63
CA PHE A 183 3.25 21.14 -2.92
C PHE A 183 4.57 21.93 -2.78
N THR A 184 4.95 22.74 -3.77
CA THR A 184 6.20 23.52 -3.71
C THR A 184 6.11 24.74 -2.80
N HIS A 185 4.94 25.40 -2.76
CA HIS A 185 4.74 26.66 -2.04
C HIS A 185 4.14 26.52 -0.63
N ASN A 186 3.73 25.31 -0.23
CA ASN A 186 3.15 25.04 1.09
C ASN A 186 3.81 23.79 1.73
N SER A 187 3.03 22.97 2.44
CA SER A 187 3.49 21.74 3.09
C SER A 187 3.96 20.68 2.09
N GLN A 188 4.99 19.93 2.51
CA GLN A 188 5.54 18.75 1.84
C GLN A 188 4.69 17.49 2.08
N ARG A 189 3.54 17.60 2.76
CA ARG A 189 2.53 16.55 2.87
C ARG A 189 1.64 16.56 1.62
N ASP A 190 2.00 15.75 0.64
CA ASP A 190 1.32 15.64 -0.66
C ASP A 190 -0.18 15.30 -0.56
N GLN A 191 -0.60 14.60 0.50
CA GLN A 191 -2.01 14.34 0.83
C GLN A 191 -2.83 15.60 1.18
N LEU A 192 -2.21 16.67 1.71
CA LEU A 192 -2.91 17.92 2.02
C LEU A 192 -3.30 18.70 0.75
N SER A 193 -2.52 18.61 -0.32
CA SER A 193 -2.69 19.43 -1.53
C SER A 193 -3.42 18.74 -2.69
N PHE A 194 -3.47 17.40 -2.74
CA PHE A 194 -4.07 16.68 -3.86
C PHE A 194 -5.58 16.97 -4.02
N THR A 195 -6.39 16.72 -3.00
CA THR A 195 -7.85 16.87 -3.10
C THR A 195 -8.25 18.32 -3.38
N TYR A 196 -7.57 19.30 -2.77
CA TYR A 196 -7.76 20.72 -3.08
C TYR A 196 -7.50 21.01 -4.56
N SER A 197 -6.40 20.46 -5.11
CA SER A 197 -6.03 20.65 -6.51
C SER A 197 -7.11 20.11 -7.46
N CYS A 198 -7.64 18.92 -7.16
CA CYS A 198 -8.75 18.32 -7.91
C CYS A 198 -10.02 19.18 -7.84
N TRP A 199 -10.42 19.63 -6.64
CA TRP A 199 -11.58 20.49 -6.43
C TRP A 199 -11.46 21.81 -7.19
N LYS A 200 -10.31 22.49 -7.10
CA LYS A 200 -10.06 23.78 -7.74
C LYS A 200 -10.10 23.70 -9.27
N GLU A 201 -9.58 22.63 -9.84
CA GLU A 201 -9.63 22.35 -11.30
C GLU A 201 -10.93 21.64 -11.75
N ARG A 202 -11.88 21.38 -10.83
CA ARG A 202 -13.12 20.61 -11.06
C ARG A 202 -12.87 19.21 -11.66
N PHE A 203 -11.73 18.63 -11.31
CA PHE A 203 -11.26 17.34 -11.81
C PHE A 203 -11.80 16.19 -10.97
N HIS A 204 -12.34 15.18 -11.63
CA HIS A 204 -12.88 13.96 -11.01
C HIS A 204 -11.97 12.77 -11.35
N TYR A 205 -11.71 11.92 -10.35
CA TYR A 205 -10.91 10.70 -10.47
C TYR A 205 -11.71 9.49 -10.02
N ASP A 206 -11.43 8.34 -10.62
CA ASP A 206 -11.99 7.07 -10.18
C ASP A 206 -11.33 6.64 -8.84
N LEU A 207 -12.09 5.93 -8.00
CA LEU A 207 -11.64 5.47 -6.68
C LEU A 207 -11.67 3.94 -6.57
N TYR A 208 -10.54 3.37 -6.16
CA TYR A 208 -10.46 2.03 -5.62
C TYR A 208 -10.65 2.07 -4.10
N TYR A 209 -11.63 1.30 -3.62
CA TYR A 209 -11.96 1.16 -2.20
C TYR A 209 -11.36 -0.16 -1.71
N ALA A 210 -10.25 -0.08 -0.99
CA ALA A 210 -9.52 -1.25 -0.50
C ALA A 210 -8.80 -0.94 0.81
N ASN A 211 -8.22 -1.97 1.40
CA ASN A 211 -7.26 -1.80 2.49
C ASN A 211 -5.93 -1.24 1.92
N ASN A 212 -5.41 -0.21 2.57
CA ASN A 212 -4.22 0.55 2.16
C ASN A 212 -2.90 -0.10 2.59
N TRP A 213 -2.98 -1.08 3.49
CA TRP A 213 -1.85 -1.86 3.99
C TRP A 213 -1.63 -3.13 3.16
N SER A 214 -2.71 -3.74 2.65
CA SER A 214 -2.63 -4.96 1.83
C SER A 214 -3.91 -5.16 1.00
N ASN A 215 -3.77 -5.53 -0.27
CA ASN A 215 -4.86 -5.97 -1.16
C ASN A 215 -4.30 -6.82 -2.31
N ASP A 216 -5.17 -7.33 -3.19
CA ASP A 216 -4.84 -8.19 -4.33
C ASP A 216 -3.73 -7.67 -5.27
N TYR A 217 -3.42 -6.36 -5.21
CA TYR A 217 -2.48 -5.71 -6.12
C TYR A 217 -1.18 -5.26 -5.45
N PHE A 218 -1.21 -4.87 -4.17
CA PHE A 218 -0.02 -4.45 -3.45
C PHE A 218 -0.03 -4.79 -1.94
N LEU A 219 1.18 -4.91 -1.38
CA LEU A 219 1.46 -5.01 0.04
C LEU A 219 2.30 -3.81 0.48
N TRP A 220 1.91 -3.14 1.56
CA TRP A 220 2.69 -2.09 2.20
C TRP A 220 3.82 -2.71 3.02
N LEU A 221 5.01 -2.12 2.92
CA LEU A 221 6.21 -2.48 3.67
C LEU A 221 6.66 -1.29 4.53
N PRO A 222 7.33 -1.54 5.67
CA PRO A 222 8.03 -0.49 6.41
C PRO A 222 9.10 0.18 5.54
N HIS A 223 9.23 1.50 5.68
CA HIS A 223 10.34 2.24 5.07
C HIS A 223 11.68 1.74 5.62
N ARG A 224 12.65 1.55 4.72
CA ARG A 224 14.03 1.11 5.02
C ARG A 224 14.16 -0.20 5.81
N ILE A 225 13.91 -1.33 5.15
CA ILE A 225 14.28 -2.66 5.67
C ILE A 225 15.83 -2.75 5.72
N GLN A 226 16.42 -2.78 6.92
CA GLN A 226 17.85 -3.10 7.06
C GLN A 226 18.05 -4.61 6.95
N GLY A 227 18.42 -5.04 5.74
CA GLY A 227 18.78 -6.42 5.44
C GLY A 227 17.65 -7.19 4.76
N ASN A 228 18.05 -7.85 3.67
CA ASN A 228 17.36 -8.93 2.98
C ASN A 228 16.25 -8.57 1.99
N THR A 229 16.24 -9.34 0.90
CA THR A 229 15.46 -9.16 -0.32
C THR A 229 14.30 -10.15 -0.34
N ILE A 230 13.10 -9.68 -0.67
CA ILE A 230 11.92 -10.56 -0.80
C ILE A 230 12.22 -11.63 -1.87
N ASN A 231 12.00 -12.92 -1.57
CA ASN A 231 12.28 -14.00 -2.53
C ASN A 231 11.14 -14.10 -3.55
N LEU A 232 11.37 -13.49 -4.71
CA LEU A 232 10.37 -13.24 -5.73
C LEU A 232 10.12 -14.41 -6.67
N GLN A 233 10.88 -15.50 -6.56
CA GLN A 233 10.75 -16.65 -7.45
C GLN A 233 9.53 -17.51 -7.07
N TYR A 234 9.36 -17.79 -5.78
CA TYR A 234 8.28 -18.62 -5.25
C TYR A 234 6.87 -18.04 -5.49
N HIS A 235 6.74 -16.71 -5.40
CA HIS A 235 5.46 -16.04 -5.70
C HIS A 235 5.01 -16.19 -7.16
N ARG A 236 5.96 -16.25 -8.12
CA ARG A 236 5.63 -16.46 -9.55
C ARG A 236 5.00 -17.83 -9.77
N GLU A 237 5.47 -18.84 -9.02
CA GLU A 237 4.99 -20.20 -9.11
C GLU A 237 3.56 -20.31 -8.54
N GLN A 238 3.31 -19.78 -7.34
CA GLN A 238 1.98 -19.84 -6.70
C GLN A 238 0.89 -19.08 -7.50
N LEU A 239 1.17 -17.87 -7.97
CA LEU A 239 0.24 -17.06 -8.77
C LEU A 239 -0.01 -17.63 -10.19
N SER A 240 0.85 -18.53 -10.67
CA SER A 240 0.65 -19.25 -11.93
C SER A 240 -0.27 -20.48 -11.79
N SER A 241 -0.60 -20.88 -10.56
CA SER A 241 -1.47 -22.05 -10.32
C SER A 241 -2.95 -21.71 -10.59
N PRO A 242 -3.68 -22.50 -11.40
CA PRO A 242 -5.01 -22.10 -11.89
C PRO A 242 -6.18 -22.20 -10.89
N LYS A 243 -5.94 -22.24 -9.57
CA LYS A 243 -6.94 -22.65 -8.56
C LYS A 243 -7.66 -21.57 -7.74
N VAL A 244 -7.31 -20.29 -7.85
CA VAL A 244 -7.93 -19.22 -7.03
C VAL A 244 -8.72 -18.22 -7.88
N ARG A 245 -10.02 -18.48 -8.13
CA ARG A 245 -10.99 -17.50 -8.64
C ARG A 245 -12.44 -17.83 -8.22
N ARG A 246 -13.21 -16.78 -7.89
CA ARG A 246 -14.63 -16.72 -7.43
C ARG A 246 -14.79 -17.06 -5.94
N SER A 247 -15.62 -16.38 -5.14
CA SER A 247 -16.44 -15.14 -5.29
C SER A 247 -16.70 -14.56 -3.86
N THR A 248 -17.54 -13.57 -3.53
CA THR A 248 -18.76 -12.98 -4.12
C THR A 248 -19.03 -11.57 -3.55
N MET A 249 -19.69 -10.67 -4.29
CA MET A 249 -20.31 -9.45 -3.75
C MET A 249 -21.80 -9.70 -3.49
N GLU A 250 -22.29 -9.52 -2.25
CA GLU A 250 -23.53 -8.77 -1.91
C GLU A 250 -23.92 -8.87 -0.42
N LYS A 251 -24.53 -7.79 0.10
CA LYS A 251 -25.35 -7.70 1.33
C LYS A 251 -24.73 -8.10 2.68
N ALA A 252 -24.38 -7.09 3.48
CA ALA A 252 -25.01 -6.87 4.80
C ALA A 252 -24.50 -5.56 5.44
N ALA A 253 -25.31 -4.50 5.37
CA ALA A 253 -25.27 -3.42 6.35
C ALA A 253 -26.29 -3.75 7.47
N ALA A 254 -26.05 -3.25 8.68
CA ALA A 254 -26.85 -3.46 9.90
C ALA A 254 -26.76 -4.84 10.58
N GLN A 255 -25.60 -5.14 11.19
CA GLN A 255 -25.49 -5.80 12.50
C GLN A 255 -24.07 -5.63 13.07
N ARG A 256 -23.79 -4.41 13.56
CA ARG A 256 -22.58 -4.04 14.31
C ARG A 256 -22.85 -4.40 15.79
N THR A 257 -21.98 -5.10 16.53
CA THR A 257 -20.61 -4.67 16.89
C THR A 257 -19.57 -5.80 16.96
N ILE A 258 -19.96 -7.07 16.78
CA ILE A 258 -19.04 -8.22 16.88
C ILE A 258 -18.47 -8.62 15.50
N SER A 259 -19.27 -8.51 14.44
CA SER A 259 -18.88 -8.83 13.05
C SER A 259 -17.85 -7.86 12.47
N ASP A 260 -17.91 -6.58 12.86
CA ASP A 260 -16.93 -5.57 12.45
C ASP A 260 -15.58 -5.75 13.16
N ARG A 261 -15.55 -6.33 14.36
CA ARG A 261 -14.29 -6.69 15.05
C ARG A 261 -13.55 -7.82 14.33
N ALA A 262 -14.26 -8.84 13.86
CA ALA A 262 -13.66 -9.91 13.04
C ALA A 262 -13.13 -9.44 11.66
N ARG A 263 -13.41 -8.19 11.26
CA ARG A 263 -12.83 -7.54 10.07
C ARG A 263 -11.60 -6.70 10.38
N MET A 264 -11.25 -6.51 11.66
CA MET A 264 -10.08 -5.73 12.03
C MET A 264 -8.79 -6.41 11.53
N PRO A 265 -7.76 -5.64 11.13
CA PRO A 265 -6.47 -6.22 10.80
C PRO A 265 -5.86 -6.93 12.01
N ALA A 266 -5.35 -8.13 11.80
CA ALA A 266 -4.47 -8.79 12.75
C ALA A 266 -3.07 -8.15 12.69
N LYS A 267 -2.35 -8.18 13.81
CA LYS A 267 -0.96 -7.75 13.90
C LYS A 267 -0.01 -8.92 13.70
N PHE A 268 0.98 -8.71 12.85
CA PHE A 268 2.09 -9.62 12.62
C PHE A 268 3.40 -8.89 12.99
N TYR A 269 3.95 -9.22 14.15
CA TYR A 269 5.24 -8.71 14.60
C TYR A 269 6.34 -9.58 14.02
N ILE A 270 7.31 -8.97 13.36
CA ILE A 270 8.38 -9.68 12.65
C ILE A 270 9.67 -9.58 13.47
N ASN A 271 10.22 -10.72 13.90
CA ASN A 271 11.48 -10.79 14.66
C ASN A 271 12.62 -11.26 13.76
N PHE A 272 13.59 -10.38 13.51
CA PHE A 272 14.83 -10.65 12.75
C PHE A 272 16.00 -11.15 13.62
N GLY A 273 15.74 -11.54 14.88
CA GLY A 273 16.75 -11.94 15.86
C GLY A 273 17.17 -10.85 16.86
N GLN A 274 16.52 -9.68 16.82
CA GLN A 274 16.71 -8.59 17.80
C GLN A 274 15.62 -8.55 18.88
N GLY A 275 14.64 -9.46 18.81
CA GLY A 275 13.45 -9.47 19.67
C GLY A 275 12.21 -8.89 18.97
N LEU A 276 11.07 -9.04 19.63
CA LEU A 276 9.78 -8.52 19.15
C LEU A 276 9.61 -7.05 19.57
N SER A 277 9.20 -6.19 18.65
CA SER A 277 9.02 -4.76 18.91
C SER A 277 7.94 -4.12 18.02
N GLU A 278 7.27 -3.08 18.53
CA GLU A 278 6.25 -2.30 17.81
C GLU A 278 6.80 -1.57 16.57
N SER A 279 8.13 -1.46 16.39
CA SER A 279 8.73 -0.88 15.20
C SER A 279 8.65 -1.79 13.96
N THR A 280 8.27 -3.07 14.13
CA THR A 280 8.28 -4.07 13.05
C THR A 280 6.96 -4.86 12.97
N VAL A 281 5.85 -4.13 12.84
CA VAL A 281 4.49 -4.68 12.77
C VAL A 281 3.90 -4.54 11.37
N ILE A 282 3.29 -5.61 10.87
CA ILE A 282 2.51 -5.64 9.63
C ILE A 282 1.04 -5.90 9.98
N TYR A 283 0.13 -5.10 9.42
CA TYR A 283 -1.31 -5.22 9.66
C TYR A 283 -1.99 -5.87 8.46
N ILE A 284 -2.66 -7.01 8.68
CA ILE A 284 -3.31 -7.77 7.59
C ILE A 284 -4.78 -7.99 7.94
N ALA A 285 -5.67 -7.49 7.08
CA ALA A 285 -7.10 -7.80 7.19
C ALA A 285 -7.38 -9.22 6.68
N PRO A 286 -8.23 -10.01 7.36
CA PRO A 286 -8.58 -11.34 6.91
C PRO A 286 -9.47 -11.32 5.67
N SER A 287 -9.31 -12.34 4.82
CA SER A 287 -10.39 -12.81 3.96
C SER A 287 -11.39 -13.57 4.84
N LEU A 288 -12.69 -13.25 4.73
CA LEU A 288 -13.74 -13.82 5.57
C LEU A 288 -14.68 -14.72 4.76
N ASP A 289 -14.91 -15.94 5.26
CA ASP A 289 -16.00 -16.82 4.84
C ASP A 289 -16.82 -17.26 6.06
N GLY A 290 -18.00 -16.67 6.22
CA GLY A 290 -18.83 -16.85 7.41
C GLY A 290 -18.13 -16.36 8.69
N ARG A 291 -17.64 -17.31 9.50
CA ARG A 291 -16.83 -17.06 10.71
C ARG A 291 -15.35 -17.40 10.55
N LYS A 292 -14.96 -17.98 9.41
CA LYS A 292 -13.57 -18.31 9.11
C LYS A 292 -12.85 -17.07 8.60
N ALA A 293 -11.68 -16.83 9.17
CA ALA A 293 -10.74 -15.79 8.79
C ALA A 293 -9.49 -16.45 8.21
N THR A 294 -9.07 -15.98 7.04
CA THR A 294 -7.85 -16.41 6.36
C THR A 294 -6.92 -15.20 6.18
N TYR A 295 -5.71 -15.31 6.72
CA TYR A 295 -4.66 -14.32 6.61
C TYR A 295 -3.54 -14.85 5.71
N HIS A 296 -2.98 -14.00 4.85
CA HIS A 296 -1.82 -14.32 4.03
C HIS A 296 -0.71 -13.29 4.27
N LEU A 297 0.34 -13.69 4.99
CA LEU A 297 1.55 -12.90 5.19
C LEU A 297 2.66 -13.41 4.26
N VAL A 298 3.26 -12.48 3.52
CA VAL A 298 4.60 -12.71 2.93
C VAL A 298 5.62 -12.36 4.00
N ILE A 299 6.37 -13.35 4.49
CA ILE A 299 7.32 -13.11 5.57
C ILE A 299 8.58 -12.45 4.98
N PRO A 300 9.04 -11.30 5.52
CA PRO A 300 10.30 -10.68 5.11
C PRO A 300 11.51 -11.62 5.27
N GLN A 301 12.46 -11.58 4.34
CA GLN A 301 13.63 -12.49 4.39
C GLN A 301 14.48 -12.22 5.65
N GLY A 302 14.97 -13.29 6.31
CA GLY A 302 15.73 -13.22 7.56
C GLY A 302 14.87 -13.09 8.83
N THR A 303 13.54 -13.13 8.70
CA THR A 303 12.65 -13.34 9.85
C THR A 303 12.96 -14.69 10.49
N GLN A 304 13.25 -14.69 11.79
CA GLN A 304 13.46 -15.89 12.61
C GLN A 304 12.16 -16.35 13.28
N ALA A 305 11.28 -15.41 13.62
CA ALA A 305 9.97 -15.68 14.20
C ALA A 305 8.95 -14.60 13.85
N VAL A 306 7.68 -15.00 13.81
CA VAL A 306 6.53 -14.09 13.69
C VAL A 306 5.66 -14.25 14.94
N ARG A 307 5.30 -13.15 15.60
CA ARG A 307 4.20 -13.14 16.58
C ARG A 307 2.93 -12.70 15.87
N PHE A 308 1.90 -13.54 15.92
CA PHE A 308 0.58 -13.26 15.38
C PHE A 308 -0.39 -12.94 16.52
N ASP A 309 -0.98 -11.74 16.45
CA ASP A 309 -2.14 -11.34 17.25
C ASP A 309 -3.36 -11.24 16.31
N PRO A 310 -4.34 -12.17 16.41
CA PRO A 310 -5.50 -12.19 15.53
C PRO A 310 -6.41 -10.96 15.63
N ILE A 311 -6.44 -10.26 16.77
CA ILE A 311 -7.24 -9.04 16.96
C ILE A 311 -6.80 -8.26 18.21
N GLU A 312 -6.21 -7.09 17.97
CA GLU A 312 -5.74 -6.19 19.02
C GLU A 312 -6.87 -5.77 19.98
N GLY A 313 -6.56 -5.76 21.28
CA GLY A 313 -7.40 -5.16 22.32
C GLY A 313 -8.67 -5.94 22.66
N SER A 314 -8.79 -7.20 22.23
CA SER A 314 -10.00 -8.02 22.42
C SER A 314 -9.67 -9.41 22.96
N GLN A 315 -10.47 -9.88 23.92
CA GLN A 315 -10.44 -11.30 24.32
C GLN A 315 -11.09 -12.16 23.24
N VAL A 316 -10.46 -13.29 22.92
CA VAL A 316 -10.94 -14.21 21.88
C VAL A 316 -10.90 -15.67 22.31
N THR A 317 -11.73 -16.45 21.64
CA THR A 317 -11.64 -17.91 21.55
C THR A 317 -11.39 -18.26 20.07
N ILE A 318 -10.38 -19.10 19.81
CA ILE A 318 -10.00 -19.53 18.46
C ILE A 318 -10.28 -21.02 18.29
N ARG A 319 -10.85 -21.39 17.15
CA ARG A 319 -11.17 -22.77 16.73
C ARG A 319 -10.59 -23.04 15.36
N GLU A 320 -10.41 -24.32 15.04
CA GLU A 320 -9.93 -24.81 13.73
C GLU A 320 -8.66 -24.12 13.22
N LEU A 321 -7.77 -23.68 14.12
CA LEU A 321 -6.52 -23.02 13.75
C LEU A 321 -5.64 -23.93 12.88
N GLN A 322 -5.36 -23.49 11.67
CA GLN A 322 -4.32 -24.04 10.82
C GLN A 322 -3.32 -22.94 10.49
N VAL A 323 -2.07 -23.14 10.89
CA VAL A 323 -0.93 -22.31 10.50
C VAL A 323 -0.17 -23.07 9.43
N ILE A 324 0.01 -22.47 8.25
CA ILE A 324 0.60 -23.11 7.09
C ILE A 324 1.76 -22.24 6.59
N LEU A 325 2.98 -22.75 6.72
CA LEU A 325 4.19 -22.09 6.23
C LEU A 325 4.68 -22.86 4.99
N ASP A 326 4.65 -22.22 3.83
CA ASP A 326 5.11 -22.80 2.56
C ASP A 326 4.41 -24.11 2.17
N GLY A 327 3.11 -24.20 2.50
CA GLY A 327 2.30 -25.40 2.29
C GLY A 327 2.50 -26.49 3.34
N GLN A 328 3.44 -26.32 4.29
CA GLN A 328 3.60 -27.21 5.44
C GLN A 328 2.73 -26.73 6.60
N VAL A 329 1.84 -27.59 7.09
CA VAL A 329 1.04 -27.32 8.30
C VAL A 329 1.97 -27.34 9.52
N LEU A 330 2.02 -26.23 10.24
CA LEU A 330 2.73 -26.09 11.50
C LEU A 330 1.78 -26.32 12.68
N ASN A 331 2.18 -27.16 13.63
CA ASN A 331 1.47 -27.31 14.89
C ASN A 331 1.93 -26.24 15.88
N ILE A 332 1.21 -25.12 15.93
CA ILE A 332 1.50 -23.98 16.80
C ILE A 332 0.56 -24.01 18.02
N LEU A 333 1.10 -23.73 19.21
CA LEU A 333 0.35 -23.53 20.45
C LEU A 333 0.20 -22.04 20.75
N PRO A 334 -0.86 -21.61 21.47
CA PRO A 334 -0.96 -20.24 21.96
C PRO A 334 0.22 -19.94 22.92
N ALA A 335 0.88 -18.81 22.74
CA ALA A 335 2.04 -18.40 23.55
C ALA A 335 1.62 -17.86 24.92
N ASN A 336 0.43 -17.26 25.01
CA ASN A 336 -0.14 -16.69 26.24
C ASN A 336 -1.63 -17.07 26.45
N GLY A 337 -2.00 -18.30 26.08
CA GLY A 337 -3.34 -18.86 26.24
C GLY A 337 -3.30 -20.37 26.51
N GLU A 338 -4.48 -20.98 26.70
CA GLU A 338 -4.62 -22.43 26.96
C GLU A 338 -5.33 -23.12 25.79
N ARG A 339 -4.76 -24.23 25.29
CA ARG A 339 -5.42 -25.12 24.32
C ARG A 339 -6.14 -26.25 25.04
N LYS A 340 -7.46 -26.32 24.91
CA LYS A 340 -8.29 -27.40 25.46
C LYS A 340 -9.32 -27.88 24.45
N ASP A 341 -9.41 -29.20 24.25
CA ASP A 341 -10.34 -29.85 23.33
C ASP A 341 -10.29 -29.30 21.89
N GLY A 342 -9.11 -28.87 21.42
CA GLY A 342 -8.90 -28.28 20.10
C GLY A 342 -9.29 -26.80 19.97
N ILE A 343 -9.59 -26.13 21.10
CA ILE A 343 -9.98 -24.72 21.18
C ILE A 343 -8.92 -23.96 21.97
N ASP A 344 -8.47 -22.81 21.45
CA ASP A 344 -7.56 -21.91 22.16
C ASP A 344 -8.33 -20.82 22.89
N TRP A 345 -7.97 -20.61 24.15
CA TRP A 345 -8.59 -19.66 25.06
C TRP A 345 -7.57 -18.61 25.51
N PHE A 346 -7.90 -17.34 25.29
CA PHE A 346 -7.12 -16.20 25.77
C PHE A 346 -7.93 -15.41 26.79
N GLU A 347 -7.39 -15.26 27.99
CA GLU A 347 -7.94 -14.36 29.03
C GLU A 347 -7.35 -12.93 28.93
N THR A 348 -6.38 -12.74 28.05
CA THR A 348 -5.75 -11.46 27.69
C THR A 348 -6.45 -10.78 26.52
N THR A 349 -6.27 -9.46 26.40
CA THR A 349 -6.67 -8.63 25.25
C THR A 349 -5.56 -8.49 24.20
N ASP A 350 -4.40 -9.11 24.41
CA ASP A 350 -3.29 -9.25 23.45
C ASP A 350 -3.04 -10.75 23.26
N PRO A 351 -3.89 -11.46 22.48
CA PRO A 351 -3.73 -12.89 22.22
C PRO A 351 -2.51 -13.13 21.32
N GLN A 352 -1.61 -14.04 21.70
CA GLN A 352 -0.33 -14.24 21.00
C GLN A 352 -0.14 -15.69 20.56
N TYR A 353 0.24 -15.86 19.30
CA TYR A 353 0.86 -17.06 18.77
C TYR A 353 2.28 -16.75 18.33
N GLU A 354 3.25 -17.60 18.66
CA GLU A 354 4.62 -17.49 18.15
C GLU A 354 4.89 -18.58 17.11
N ILE A 355 5.38 -18.15 15.95
CA ILE A 355 5.58 -18.99 14.78
C ILE A 355 7.05 -18.90 14.40
N ALA A 356 7.81 -19.95 14.67
CA ALA A 356 9.20 -20.04 14.25
C ALA A 356 9.28 -20.12 12.71
N VAL A 357 10.19 -19.35 12.13
CA VAL A 357 10.38 -19.23 10.68
C VAL A 357 11.76 -19.77 10.33
N PRO A 358 11.87 -20.97 9.74
CA PRO A 358 13.13 -21.47 9.20
C PRO A 358 13.56 -20.64 7.99
N ASP A 359 14.84 -20.64 7.64
CA ASP A 359 15.34 -19.85 6.51
C ASP A 359 14.78 -20.25 5.12
N VAL A 360 14.80 -19.26 4.22
CA VAL A 360 14.48 -19.26 2.78
C VAL A 360 13.01 -19.52 2.37
N GLY A 361 12.43 -18.51 1.70
CA GLY A 361 11.19 -18.61 0.88
C GLY A 361 9.94 -18.89 1.69
N LYS A 362 9.25 -17.84 2.19
CA LYS A 362 8.28 -17.93 3.29
C LYS A 362 6.95 -17.20 3.01
N ILE A 363 5.90 -17.95 2.68
CA ILE A 363 4.49 -17.50 2.74
C ILE A 363 3.84 -18.18 3.96
N LEU A 364 3.32 -17.35 4.86
CA LEU A 364 2.54 -17.78 6.01
C LEU A 364 1.05 -17.56 5.73
N MET A 365 0.29 -18.64 5.73
CA MET A 365 -1.16 -18.61 5.72
C MET A 365 -1.67 -19.02 7.10
N ILE A 366 -2.63 -18.28 7.64
CA ILE A 366 -3.32 -18.64 8.90
C ILE A 366 -4.81 -18.69 8.60
N GLU A 367 -5.39 -19.87 8.77
CA GLU A 367 -6.84 -20.10 8.74
C GLU A 367 -7.33 -20.35 10.17
N LEU A 368 -8.42 -19.70 10.58
CA LEU A 368 -9.04 -19.91 11.88
C LEU A 368 -10.53 -19.54 11.90
N GLU A 369 -11.30 -20.11 12.81
CA GLU A 369 -12.62 -19.57 13.20
C GLU A 369 -12.47 -18.82 14.53
N MET A 370 -12.78 -17.52 14.53
CA MET A 370 -12.69 -16.68 15.73
C MET A 370 -14.06 -16.40 16.35
N GLN A 371 -14.09 -16.34 17.68
CA GLN A 371 -15.19 -15.76 18.44
C GLN A 371 -14.63 -14.70 19.39
N VAL A 372 -14.94 -13.44 19.10
CA VAL A 372 -14.63 -12.29 19.97
C VAL A 372 -15.63 -12.26 21.13
N LYS A 373 -15.14 -12.02 22.35
CA LYS A 373 -15.95 -11.87 23.57
C LYS A 373 -16.42 -10.42 23.78
#